data_AF-A0A1I6TVV0-F1
#
_entry.id   AF-A0A1I6TVV0-F1
#
_cell.length_a   1.000
_cell.length_b   1.000
_cell.length_c   1.000
_cell.angle_alpha   90.00
_cell.angle_beta   90.00
_cell.angle_gamma   90.00
#
_symmetry.space_group_name_H-M   'P 1'
#
loop_
_entity.id
_entity.type
_entity.pdbx_description
1 polymer ?
#
loop_
_entity_poly.entity_id
_entity_poly.type
_entity_poly.pdbx_seq_one_letter_code
_entity_poly.pdbx_strand_id
1 'polypeptide(L)'
;MPKRYIGIIVTYVIAQFSAFFVLALAELQNFSDSFTQQLLIYWQVFSFIVALLVSLLLLKRERHLPRHPERTDLPLTIIWSISGVFLAFLGQAFANIIQQLVFGITEQSQNTIEIMAIAFNFPVFIIVVSVIGPILEELIFRKIIFGEMNKRTNFLIAAFVSSLIFALVHADFTHLLVYFIMGLVFSFLYVQTKRIIVPIFAHVAMNSIVVLIQFTYQPAELQELLEQLEQLQIIIFGG
;
A
#
# COMPACT_ATOMS: atom_id res chain seq x y z
N MET A 1 22.11 2.35 9.30
CA MET A 1 21.29 1.94 8.15
C MET A 1 22.17 1.84 6.91
N PRO A 2 22.17 0.70 6.19
CA PRO A 2 22.95 0.54 4.95
C PRO A 2 22.55 1.53 3.85
N LYS A 3 23.51 2.02 3.05
CA LYS A 3 23.25 2.95 1.92
C LYS A 3 22.19 2.43 0.93
N ARG A 4 22.12 1.11 0.74
CA ARG A 4 21.11 0.46 -0.11
C ARG A 4 19.67 0.67 0.36
N TYR A 5 19.42 0.74 1.67
CA TYR A 5 18.08 0.99 2.19
C TYR A 5 17.66 2.43 1.98
N ILE A 6 18.60 3.37 2.12
CA ILE A 6 18.38 4.77 1.75
C ILE A 6 18.04 4.85 0.25
N GLY A 7 18.79 4.13 -0.61
CA GLY A 7 18.49 4.05 -2.03
C GLY A 7 17.07 3.55 -2.33
N ILE A 8 16.62 2.49 -1.67
CA ILE A 8 15.25 1.95 -1.84
C ILE A 8 14.19 2.99 -1.44
N ILE A 9 14.36 3.64 -0.28
CA ILE A 9 13.43 4.69 0.19
C ILE A 9 13.40 5.84 -0.82
N VAL A 10 14.56 6.35 -1.23
CA VAL A 10 14.65 7.45 -2.20
C VAL A 10 13.99 7.07 -3.52
N THR A 11 14.23 5.85 -4.03
CA THR A 11 13.61 5.36 -5.25
C THR A 11 12.08 5.33 -5.14
N TYR A 12 11.53 4.86 -4.02
CA TYR A 12 10.08 4.83 -3.81
C TYR A 12 9.49 6.23 -3.67
N VAL A 13 10.14 7.13 -2.92
CA VAL A 13 9.72 8.53 -2.81
C VAL A 13 9.74 9.21 -4.19
N ILE A 14 10.80 9.00 -4.99
CA ILE A 14 10.85 9.52 -6.36
C ILE A 14 9.69 8.97 -7.18
N ALA A 15 9.41 7.66 -7.13
CA ALA A 15 8.29 7.08 -7.87
C ALA A 15 6.94 7.71 -7.44
N GLN A 16 6.69 7.81 -6.13
CA GLN A 16 5.46 8.39 -5.57
C GLN A 16 5.24 9.84 -6.00
N PHE A 17 6.28 10.67 -5.96
CA PHE A 17 6.16 12.11 -6.22
C PHE A 17 6.49 12.53 -7.65
N SER A 18 6.98 11.62 -8.50
CA SER A 18 7.31 11.94 -9.90
C SER A 18 6.10 12.33 -10.74
N ALA A 19 4.90 11.91 -10.37
CA ALA A 19 3.66 12.31 -11.03
C ALA A 19 3.41 13.83 -10.99
N PHE A 20 3.85 14.53 -9.95
CA PHE A 20 3.73 16.00 -9.87
C PHE A 20 4.53 16.71 -10.96
N PHE A 21 5.71 16.18 -11.31
CA PHE A 21 6.50 16.72 -12.40
C PHE A 21 5.82 16.50 -13.76
N VAL A 22 5.18 15.34 -13.94
CA VAL A 22 4.42 15.04 -15.16
C VAL A 22 3.19 15.94 -15.29
N LEU A 23 2.48 16.19 -14.18
CA LEU A 23 1.36 17.11 -14.14
C LEU A 23 1.80 18.53 -14.54
N ALA A 24 2.87 19.05 -13.92
CA ALA A 24 3.40 20.37 -14.25
C ALA A 24 3.85 20.47 -15.71
N LEU A 25 4.46 19.43 -16.27
CA LEU A 25 4.83 19.38 -17.68
C LEU A 25 3.58 19.38 -18.59
N ALA A 26 2.55 18.63 -18.23
CA ALA A 26 1.30 18.56 -19.00
C ALA A 26 0.57 19.91 -19.03
N GLU A 27 0.54 20.61 -17.90
CA GLU A 27 0.01 21.98 -17.80
C GLU A 27 0.81 22.96 -18.66
N LEU A 28 2.15 22.92 -18.61
CA LEU A 28 3.02 23.78 -19.43
C LEU A 28 2.82 23.56 -20.94
N GLN A 29 2.50 22.34 -21.35
CA GLN A 29 2.24 21.99 -22.75
C GLN A 29 0.76 22.15 -23.15
N ASN A 30 -0.11 22.58 -22.24
CA ASN A 30 -1.57 22.70 -22.43
C ASN A 30 -2.21 21.42 -22.99
N PHE A 31 -1.83 20.26 -22.45
CA PHE A 31 -2.49 19.01 -22.79
C PHE A 31 -3.94 18.98 -22.27
N SER A 32 -4.83 18.28 -22.98
CA SER A 32 -6.21 18.09 -22.53
C SER A 32 -6.27 17.28 -21.23
N ASP A 33 -7.27 17.53 -20.38
CA ASP A 33 -7.43 16.81 -19.10
C ASP A 33 -7.45 15.29 -19.27
N SER A 34 -8.14 14.81 -20.31
CA SER A 34 -8.19 13.39 -20.67
C SER A 34 -6.82 12.81 -21.02
N PHE A 35 -5.97 13.55 -21.73
CA PHE A 35 -4.62 13.11 -22.07
C PHE A 35 -3.70 13.17 -20.85
N THR A 36 -3.82 14.23 -20.04
CA THR A 36 -3.06 14.40 -18.79
C THR A 36 -3.33 13.24 -17.83
N GLN A 37 -4.60 12.86 -17.60
CA GLN A 37 -4.95 11.72 -16.74
C GLN A 37 -4.34 10.41 -17.26
N GLN A 38 -4.44 10.13 -18.56
CA GLN A 38 -3.82 8.93 -19.16
C GLN A 38 -2.30 8.93 -18.95
N LEU A 39 -1.64 10.06 -19.22
CA LEU A 39 -0.20 10.21 -19.07
C LEU A 39 0.24 9.97 -17.61
N LEU A 40 -0.48 10.54 -16.64
CA LEU A 40 -0.20 10.35 -15.21
C LEU A 40 -0.29 8.88 -14.81
N ILE A 41 -1.33 8.16 -15.26
CA ILE A 41 -1.54 6.76 -14.90
C ILE A 41 -0.44 5.87 -15.50
N TYR A 42 -0.16 6.02 -16.79
CA TYR A 42 0.92 5.24 -17.43
C TYR A 42 2.29 5.56 -16.83
N TRP A 43 2.53 6.82 -16.48
CA TRP A 43 3.75 7.22 -15.78
C TRP A 43 3.85 6.60 -14.38
N GLN A 44 2.75 6.58 -13.62
CA GLN A 44 2.71 5.98 -12.29
C GLN A 44 3.02 4.48 -12.36
N VAL A 45 2.41 3.76 -13.31
CA VAL A 45 2.71 2.34 -13.55
C VAL A 45 4.18 2.14 -13.90
N PHE A 46 4.70 2.91 -14.86
CA PHE A 46 6.09 2.84 -15.28
C PHE A 46 7.06 3.10 -14.12
N SER A 47 6.86 4.19 -13.37
CA SER A 47 7.74 4.59 -12.27
C SER A 47 7.75 3.56 -11.14
N PHE A 48 6.61 2.93 -10.82
CA PHE A 48 6.53 1.87 -9.82
C PHE A 48 7.21 0.57 -10.26
N ILE A 49 7.10 0.20 -11.54
CA ILE A 49 7.85 -0.94 -12.09
C ILE A 49 9.35 -0.67 -11.98
N VAL A 50 9.81 0.52 -12.41
CA VAL A 50 11.22 0.91 -12.29
C VAL A 50 11.66 0.89 -10.82
N ALA A 51 10.84 1.40 -9.91
CA ALA A 51 11.14 1.43 -8.49
C ALA A 51 11.31 0.04 -7.90
N LEU A 52 10.44 -0.90 -8.27
CA LEU A 52 10.56 -2.30 -7.87
C LEU A 52 11.84 -2.92 -8.40
N LEU A 53 12.14 -2.75 -9.69
CA LEU A 53 13.35 -3.30 -10.31
C LEU A 53 14.62 -2.78 -9.63
N VAL A 54 14.72 -1.45 -9.44
CA VAL A 54 15.85 -0.82 -8.74
C VAL A 54 15.95 -1.34 -7.31
N SER A 55 14.82 -1.45 -6.59
CA SER A 55 14.81 -1.97 -5.22
C SER A 55 15.31 -3.42 -5.16
N LEU A 56 14.88 -4.28 -6.08
CA LEU A 56 15.34 -5.66 -6.18
C LEU A 56 16.84 -5.76 -6.54
N LEU A 57 17.34 -4.88 -7.42
CA LEU A 57 18.77 -4.79 -7.74
C LEU A 57 19.61 -4.38 -6.53
N LEU A 58 19.15 -3.39 -5.75
CA LEU A 58 19.80 -2.95 -4.52
C LEU A 58 19.81 -4.06 -3.45
N LEU A 59 18.73 -4.85 -3.37
CA LEU A 59 18.61 -5.99 -2.46
C LEU A 59 19.36 -7.25 -2.93
N LYS A 60 19.73 -7.37 -4.21
CA LYS A 60 20.51 -8.52 -4.73
C LYS A 60 21.81 -8.72 -3.95
N ARG A 61 22.42 -7.63 -3.46
CA ARG A 61 23.63 -7.64 -2.64
C ARG A 61 23.44 -8.37 -1.29
N GLU A 62 22.21 -8.49 -0.80
CA GLU A 62 21.91 -9.20 0.44
C GLU A 62 21.81 -10.72 0.29
N ARG A 63 21.78 -11.25 -0.95
CA ARG A 63 21.70 -12.71 -1.17
C ARG A 63 22.87 -13.47 -0.55
N HIS A 64 24.01 -12.81 -0.38
CA HIS A 64 25.22 -13.38 0.21
C HIS A 64 25.26 -13.24 1.74
N LEU A 65 24.33 -12.49 2.35
CA LEU A 65 24.30 -12.32 3.79
C LEU A 65 23.72 -13.57 4.47
N PRO A 66 24.21 -13.95 5.66
CA PRO A 66 23.61 -14.99 6.47
C PRO A 66 22.12 -14.70 6.69
N ARG A 67 21.30 -15.72 6.56
CA ARG A 67 19.87 -15.62 6.84
C ARG A 67 19.65 -15.59 8.35
N HIS A 68 18.56 -14.97 8.80
CA HIS A 68 18.24 -14.91 10.23
C HIS A 68 18.12 -16.33 10.81
N PRO A 69 18.76 -16.64 11.96
CA PRO A 69 18.79 -18.00 12.51
C PRO A 69 17.39 -18.51 12.86
N GLU A 70 16.55 -17.65 13.42
CA GLU A 70 15.17 -17.97 13.85
C GLU A 70 14.13 -17.85 12.73
N ARG A 71 14.53 -17.76 11.46
CA ARG A 71 13.54 -17.70 10.37
C ARG A 71 12.80 -19.02 10.28
N THR A 72 11.50 -18.94 10.01
CA THR A 72 10.67 -20.14 9.81
C THR A 72 11.19 -20.99 8.65
N ASP A 73 10.94 -22.28 8.66
CA ASP A 73 11.19 -23.16 7.52
C ASP A 73 10.11 -23.00 6.43
N LEU A 74 10.21 -23.74 5.32
CA LEU A 74 9.29 -23.54 4.19
C LEU A 74 7.82 -23.89 4.53
N PRO A 75 7.50 -25.03 5.15
CA PRO A 75 6.11 -25.36 5.52
C PRO A 75 5.50 -24.30 6.43
N LEU A 76 6.23 -23.88 7.47
CA LEU A 76 5.74 -22.88 8.39
C LEU A 76 5.61 -21.50 7.72
N THR A 77 6.50 -21.16 6.77
CA THR A 77 6.34 -19.96 5.94
C THR A 77 5.02 -19.97 5.16
N ILE A 78 4.67 -21.10 4.54
CA ILE A 78 3.42 -21.23 3.76
C ILE A 78 2.21 -21.08 4.68
N ILE A 79 2.22 -21.77 5.84
CA ILE A 79 1.15 -21.65 6.84
C ILE A 79 0.99 -20.19 7.27
N TRP A 80 2.08 -19.53 7.66
CA TRP A 80 2.02 -18.12 8.06
C TRP A 80 1.60 -17.18 6.92
N SER A 81 1.97 -17.45 5.68
CA SER A 81 1.51 -16.66 4.53
C SER A 81 0.00 -16.75 4.36
N ILE A 82 -0.56 -17.97 4.43
CA ILE A 82 -2.01 -18.20 4.30
C ILE A 82 -2.75 -17.64 5.52
N SER A 83 -2.34 -18.00 6.73
CA SER A 83 -2.91 -17.47 7.98
C SER A 83 -2.78 -15.94 8.05
N GLY A 84 -1.71 -15.39 7.50
CA GLY A 84 -1.47 -13.95 7.42
C GLY A 84 -2.53 -13.21 6.61
N VAL A 85 -3.07 -13.82 5.55
CA VAL A 85 -4.21 -13.24 4.79
C VAL A 85 -5.45 -13.14 5.69
N PHE A 86 -5.77 -14.19 6.44
CA PHE A 86 -6.90 -14.17 7.36
C PHE A 86 -6.69 -13.17 8.49
N LEU A 87 -5.49 -13.11 9.08
CA LEU A 87 -5.15 -12.12 10.11
C LEU A 87 -5.25 -10.68 9.59
N ALA A 88 -4.87 -10.44 8.34
CA ALA A 88 -4.99 -9.16 7.67
C ALA A 88 -6.47 -8.74 7.56
N PHE A 89 -7.35 -9.62 7.06
CA PHE A 89 -8.79 -9.36 7.02
C PHE A 89 -9.43 -9.21 8.40
N LEU A 90 -9.01 -9.99 9.39
CA LEU A 90 -9.48 -9.85 10.76
C LEU A 90 -9.07 -8.51 11.37
N GLY A 91 -7.83 -8.07 11.14
CA GLY A 91 -7.34 -6.76 11.55
C GLY A 91 -8.13 -5.62 10.91
N GLN A 92 -8.38 -5.72 9.60
CA GLN A 92 -9.23 -4.78 8.87
C GLN A 92 -10.66 -4.72 9.43
N ALA A 93 -11.29 -5.88 9.64
CA ALA A 93 -12.65 -5.96 10.18
C ALA A 93 -12.73 -5.37 11.59
N PHE A 94 -11.75 -5.70 12.44
CA PHE A 94 -11.64 -5.15 13.78
C PHE A 94 -11.49 -3.61 13.77
N ALA A 95 -10.63 -3.07 12.90
CA ALA A 95 -10.48 -1.63 12.72
C ALA A 95 -11.78 -0.96 12.25
N ASN A 96 -12.48 -1.56 11.29
CA ASN A 96 -13.74 -1.05 10.77
C ASN A 96 -14.85 -1.05 11.83
N ILE A 97 -14.94 -2.10 12.65
CA ILE A 97 -15.88 -2.17 13.77
C ILE A 97 -15.61 -1.04 14.77
N ILE A 98 -14.34 -0.81 15.14
CA ILE A 98 -14.00 0.30 16.04
C ILE A 98 -14.39 1.64 15.42
N GLN A 99 -14.07 1.86 14.14
CA GLN A 99 -14.39 3.13 13.49
C GLN A 99 -15.89 3.39 13.41
N GLN A 100 -16.68 2.38 13.11
CA GLN A 100 -18.13 2.49 13.08
C GLN A 100 -18.70 2.77 14.48
N LEU A 101 -18.28 2.02 15.49
CA LEU A 101 -18.85 2.11 16.83
C LEU A 101 -18.39 3.35 17.61
N VAL A 102 -17.14 3.79 17.41
CA VAL A 102 -16.53 4.87 18.19
C VAL A 102 -16.60 6.21 17.45
N PHE A 103 -16.40 6.21 16.13
CA PHE A 103 -16.33 7.43 15.31
C PHE A 103 -17.52 7.60 14.36
N GLY A 104 -18.43 6.64 14.28
CA GLY A 104 -19.59 6.69 13.38
C GLY A 104 -19.22 6.59 11.90
N ILE A 105 -18.00 6.16 11.56
CA ILE A 105 -17.53 6.07 10.18
C ILE A 105 -18.04 4.76 9.58
N THR A 106 -19.01 4.86 8.67
CA THR A 106 -19.57 3.73 7.92
C THR A 106 -19.19 3.73 6.45
N GLU A 107 -18.63 4.83 5.97
CA GLU A 107 -18.28 5.03 4.57
C GLU A 107 -17.00 4.29 4.20
N GLN A 108 -16.90 3.94 2.91
CA GLN A 108 -15.70 3.34 2.36
C GLN A 108 -14.57 4.38 2.32
N SER A 109 -13.33 3.91 2.40
CA SER A 109 -12.13 4.75 2.30
C SER A 109 -12.11 5.49 0.96
N GLN A 110 -11.88 6.80 1.01
CA GLN A 110 -11.76 7.67 -0.16
C GLN A 110 -10.62 7.19 -1.09
N ASN A 111 -9.51 6.79 -0.49
CA ASN A 111 -8.38 6.20 -1.23
C ASN A 111 -8.81 4.93 -1.98
N THR A 112 -9.62 4.07 -1.37
CA THR A 112 -10.13 2.86 -2.04
C THR A 112 -11.07 3.21 -3.20
N ILE A 113 -11.96 4.18 -2.98
CA ILE A 113 -12.90 4.70 -3.98
C ILE A 113 -12.13 5.21 -5.22
N GLU A 114 -11.16 6.10 -5.03
CA GLU A 114 -10.36 6.69 -6.11
C GLU A 114 -9.56 5.64 -6.87
N ILE A 115 -8.90 4.71 -6.15
CA ILE A 115 -8.15 3.62 -6.75
C ILE A 115 -9.04 2.76 -7.64
N MET A 116 -10.25 2.41 -7.19
CA MET A 116 -11.17 1.56 -7.93
C MET A 116 -11.73 2.26 -9.17
N ALA A 117 -12.01 3.57 -9.08
CA ALA A 117 -12.43 4.37 -10.23
C ALA A 117 -11.35 4.43 -11.32
N ILE A 118 -10.09 4.63 -10.93
CA ILE A 118 -8.95 4.60 -11.86
C ILE A 118 -8.77 3.19 -12.44
N ALA A 119 -8.80 2.16 -11.59
CA ALA A 119 -8.52 0.78 -11.99
C ALA A 119 -9.50 0.23 -13.03
N PHE A 120 -10.76 0.66 -13.02
CA PHE A 120 -11.73 0.20 -14.00
C PHE A 120 -11.56 0.85 -15.37
N ASN A 121 -11.29 2.16 -15.39
CA ASN A 121 -10.98 2.87 -16.63
C ASN A 121 -9.60 2.47 -17.18
N PHE A 122 -8.67 2.12 -16.28
CA PHE A 122 -7.30 1.75 -16.61
C PHE A 122 -6.89 0.47 -15.86
N PRO A 123 -7.32 -0.72 -16.33
CA PRO A 123 -7.03 -2.01 -15.67
C PRO A 123 -5.56 -2.30 -15.43
N VAL A 124 -4.66 -1.69 -16.22
CA VAL A 124 -3.22 -1.79 -15.99
C VAL A 124 -2.81 -1.27 -14.61
N PHE A 125 -3.54 -0.31 -14.03
CA PHE A 125 -3.25 0.25 -12.71
C PHE A 125 -3.42 -0.76 -11.58
N ILE A 126 -4.22 -1.81 -11.77
CA ILE A 126 -4.42 -2.90 -10.79
C ILE A 126 -3.08 -3.55 -10.40
N ILE A 127 -2.13 -3.68 -11.33
CA ILE A 127 -0.83 -4.28 -11.01
C ILE A 127 -0.05 -3.45 -9.98
N VAL A 128 -0.26 -2.13 -9.96
CA VAL A 128 0.40 -1.23 -9.01
C VAL A 128 -0.23 -1.40 -7.64
N VAL A 129 -1.56 -1.23 -7.52
CA VAL A 129 -2.25 -1.19 -6.23
C VAL A 129 -2.36 -2.56 -5.56
N SER A 130 -2.45 -3.63 -6.35
CA SER A 130 -2.60 -4.99 -5.82
C SER A 130 -1.28 -5.71 -5.60
N VAL A 131 -0.22 -5.35 -6.34
CA VAL A 131 1.03 -6.13 -6.35
C VAL A 131 2.26 -5.27 -6.09
N ILE A 132 2.59 -4.33 -6.98
CA ILE A 132 3.89 -3.63 -6.94
C ILE A 132 3.98 -2.70 -5.72
N GLY A 133 2.94 -1.91 -5.47
CA GLY A 133 2.81 -1.02 -4.31
C GLY A 133 2.98 -1.78 -3.01
N PRO A 134 2.14 -2.79 -2.71
CA PRO A 134 2.28 -3.62 -1.50
C PRO A 134 3.67 -4.24 -1.33
N ILE A 135 4.31 -4.70 -2.41
CA ILE A 135 5.69 -5.22 -2.32
C ILE A 135 6.65 -4.11 -1.88
N LEU A 136 6.62 -2.94 -2.52
CA LEU A 136 7.50 -1.81 -2.19
C LEU A 136 7.25 -1.31 -0.77
N GLU A 137 5.99 -1.19 -0.37
CA GLU A 137 5.59 -0.78 0.97
C GLU A 137 6.13 -1.74 2.02
N GLU A 138 5.95 -3.06 1.86
CA GLU A 138 6.47 -4.02 2.83
C GLU A 138 8.01 -4.01 2.89
N LEU A 139 8.70 -3.78 1.77
CA LEU A 139 10.15 -3.55 1.76
C LEU A 139 10.56 -2.32 2.58
N ILE A 140 9.79 -1.22 2.50
CA ILE A 140 10.12 0.03 3.17
C ILE A 140 9.71 0.01 4.63
N PHE A 141 8.45 -0.31 4.91
CA PHE A 141 7.90 -0.22 6.25
C PHE A 141 8.33 -1.41 7.10
N ARG A 142 8.27 -2.66 6.61
CA ARG A 142 8.66 -3.82 7.45
C ARG A 142 10.12 -4.13 7.41
N LYS A 143 10.69 -4.32 6.23
CA LYS A 143 12.09 -4.74 6.14
C LYS A 143 13.04 -3.63 6.58
N ILE A 144 12.76 -2.39 6.18
CA ILE A 144 13.66 -1.27 6.41
C ILE A 144 13.33 -0.52 7.71
N ILE A 145 12.18 0.16 7.80
CA ILE A 145 11.86 1.04 8.93
C ILE A 145 11.68 0.22 10.21
N PHE A 146 10.71 -0.69 10.24
CA PHE A 146 10.50 -1.61 11.37
C PHE A 146 11.75 -2.45 11.62
N GLY A 147 12.32 -3.07 10.57
CA GLY A 147 13.45 -3.99 10.72
C GLY A 147 14.70 -3.36 11.32
N GLU A 148 15.05 -2.12 10.94
CA GLU A 148 16.19 -1.40 11.53
C GLU A 148 15.88 -0.86 12.93
N MET A 149 14.63 -0.43 13.18
CA MET A 149 14.21 0.09 14.48
C MET A 149 14.08 -1.02 15.54
N ASN A 150 13.52 -2.16 15.17
CA ASN A 150 13.36 -3.31 16.06
C ASN A 150 14.71 -3.90 16.51
N LYS A 151 15.79 -3.72 15.73
CA LYS A 151 17.16 -4.08 16.14
C LYS A 151 17.72 -3.19 17.25
N ARG A 152 17.19 -1.97 17.41
CA ARG A 152 17.72 -0.93 18.32
C ARG A 152 16.80 -0.64 19.49
N THR A 153 15.56 -1.11 19.43
CA THR A 153 14.50 -0.81 20.39
C THR A 153 13.79 -2.11 20.80
N ASN A 154 12.46 -2.12 20.81
CA ASN A 154 11.65 -3.31 21.03
C ASN A 154 10.51 -3.38 20.00
N PHE A 155 9.83 -4.52 19.97
CA PHE A 155 8.73 -4.77 19.04
C PHE A 155 7.65 -3.69 19.10
N LEU A 156 7.24 -3.26 20.29
CA LEU A 156 6.14 -2.32 20.47
C LEU A 156 6.46 -0.96 19.84
N ILE A 157 7.64 -0.40 20.15
CA ILE A 157 8.08 0.88 19.59
C ILE A 157 8.25 0.77 18.08
N ALA A 158 8.91 -0.30 17.62
CA ALA A 158 9.17 -0.49 16.19
C ALA A 158 7.88 -0.67 15.37
N ALA A 159 6.97 -1.51 15.88
CA ALA A 159 5.68 -1.76 15.24
C ALA A 159 4.82 -0.48 15.24
N PHE A 160 4.74 0.22 16.37
CA PHE A 160 3.96 1.45 16.47
C PHE A 160 4.44 2.50 15.48
N VAL A 161 5.72 2.87 15.51
CA VAL A 161 6.24 3.95 14.65
C VAL A 161 6.17 3.55 13.18
N SER A 162 6.54 2.31 12.82
CA SER A 162 6.45 1.88 11.42
C SER A 162 5.01 1.85 10.90
N SER A 163 4.05 1.46 11.74
CA SER A 163 2.64 1.36 11.34
C SER A 163 1.98 2.73 11.29
N LEU A 164 2.37 3.64 12.18
CA LEU A 164 1.92 5.03 12.15
C LEU A 164 2.43 5.74 10.90
N ILE A 165 3.72 5.59 10.57
CA ILE A 165 4.24 6.17 9.32
C ILE A 165 3.48 5.58 8.13
N PHE A 166 3.36 4.24 8.05
CA PHE A 166 2.60 3.57 6.99
C PHE A 166 1.19 4.15 6.83
N ALA A 167 0.45 4.32 7.93
CA ALA A 167 -0.88 4.90 7.92
C ALA A 167 -0.91 6.35 7.42
N LEU A 168 0.04 7.18 7.84
CA LEU A 168 0.11 8.58 7.42
C LEU A 168 0.41 8.74 5.92
N VAL A 169 1.22 7.85 5.32
CA VAL A 169 1.54 7.96 3.89
C VAL A 169 0.37 7.59 2.98
N HIS A 170 -0.67 6.94 3.51
CA HIS A 170 -1.90 6.66 2.75
C HIS A 170 -2.78 7.91 2.57
N ALA A 171 -2.50 9.00 3.29
CA ALA A 171 -3.20 10.29 3.19
C ALA A 171 -4.74 10.24 3.37
N ASP A 172 -5.27 9.12 3.86
CA ASP A 172 -6.67 8.94 4.22
C ASP A 172 -6.78 8.93 5.75
N PHE A 173 -6.91 10.13 6.31
CA PHE A 173 -6.92 10.37 7.76
C PHE A 173 -8.20 9.85 8.44
N THR A 174 -9.29 9.74 7.69
CA THR A 174 -10.55 9.16 8.18
C THR A 174 -10.35 7.69 8.49
N HIS A 175 -9.65 6.97 7.62
CA HIS A 175 -9.37 5.54 7.80
C HIS A 175 -7.98 5.25 8.37
N LEU A 176 -7.34 6.24 9.03
CA LEU A 176 -6.00 6.10 9.61
C LEU A 176 -5.88 4.89 10.55
N LEU A 177 -6.93 4.59 11.32
CA LEU A 177 -6.96 3.45 12.25
C LEU A 177 -6.86 2.11 11.50
N VAL A 178 -7.49 2.00 10.33
CA VAL A 178 -7.36 0.83 9.45
C VAL A 178 -5.91 0.62 9.11
N TYR A 179 -5.30 1.61 8.45
CA TYR A 179 -3.94 1.47 7.95
C TYR A 179 -2.95 1.22 9.08
N PHE A 180 -3.18 1.85 10.24
CA PHE A 180 -2.37 1.61 11.43
C PHE A 180 -2.46 0.17 11.93
N ILE A 181 -3.67 -0.38 12.11
CA ILE A 181 -3.87 -1.77 12.55
C ILE A 181 -3.30 -2.75 11.52
N MET A 182 -3.51 -2.50 10.23
CA MET A 182 -2.92 -3.28 9.15
C MET A 182 -1.39 -3.27 9.23
N GLY A 183 -0.80 -2.11 9.47
CA GLY A 183 0.64 -1.98 9.70
C GLY A 183 1.14 -2.82 10.87
N LEU A 184 0.37 -2.88 11.96
CA LEU A 184 0.71 -3.70 13.13
C LEU A 184 0.64 -5.19 12.80
N VAL A 185 -0.40 -5.64 12.08
CA VAL A 185 -0.54 -7.03 11.63
C VAL A 185 0.65 -7.45 10.77
N PHE A 186 1.03 -6.64 9.78
CA PHE A 186 2.18 -6.95 8.92
C PHE A 186 3.51 -6.91 9.67
N SER A 187 3.66 -6.01 10.65
CA SER A 187 4.83 -5.99 11.56
C SER A 187 4.90 -7.26 12.42
N PHE A 188 3.76 -7.73 12.91
CA PHE A 188 3.65 -9.00 13.62
C PHE A 188 4.02 -10.19 12.73
N LEU A 189 3.46 -10.31 11.52
CA LEU A 189 3.81 -11.38 10.59
C LEU A 189 5.31 -11.39 10.26
N TYR A 190 5.91 -10.22 10.07
CA TYR A 190 7.34 -10.11 9.81
C TYR A 190 8.18 -10.54 11.02
N VAL A 191 7.84 -10.10 12.24
CA VAL A 191 8.62 -10.42 13.44
C VAL A 191 8.52 -11.90 13.82
N GLN A 192 7.36 -12.53 13.62
CA GLN A 192 7.14 -13.95 13.91
C GLN A 192 7.89 -14.85 12.94
N THR A 193 7.92 -14.49 11.65
CA THR A 193 8.47 -15.37 10.62
C THR A 193 9.92 -15.08 10.26
N LYS A 194 10.40 -13.86 10.56
CA LYS A 194 11.67 -13.29 10.07
C LYS A 194 11.79 -13.39 8.55
N ARG A 195 10.66 -13.40 7.83
CA ARG A 195 10.59 -13.56 6.39
C ARG A 195 9.74 -12.47 5.79
N ILE A 196 10.35 -11.63 4.96
CA ILE A 196 9.64 -10.53 4.31
C ILE A 196 8.58 -11.00 3.31
N ILE A 197 8.73 -12.21 2.77
CA ILE A 197 7.76 -12.78 1.83
C ILE A 197 6.39 -13.05 2.46
N VAL A 198 6.33 -13.28 3.79
CA VAL A 198 5.09 -13.58 4.50
C VAL A 198 4.15 -12.36 4.52
N PRO A 199 4.55 -11.20 5.05
CA PRO A 199 3.69 -10.02 5.01
C PRO A 199 3.51 -9.48 3.58
N ILE A 200 4.49 -9.62 2.67
CA ILE A 200 4.30 -9.31 1.23
C ILE A 200 3.14 -10.13 0.67
N PHE A 201 3.16 -11.45 0.87
CA PHE A 201 2.11 -12.32 0.35
C PHE A 201 0.75 -11.95 0.95
N ALA A 202 0.69 -11.77 2.27
CA ALA A 202 -0.55 -11.40 2.95
C ALA A 202 -1.14 -10.08 2.41
N HIS A 203 -0.30 -9.05 2.25
CA HIS A 203 -0.71 -7.74 1.76
C HIS A 203 -1.14 -7.79 0.29
N VAL A 204 -0.34 -8.40 -0.59
CA VAL A 204 -0.67 -8.57 -2.02
C VAL A 204 -1.97 -9.36 -2.18
N ALA A 205 -2.10 -10.48 -1.48
CA ALA A 205 -3.29 -11.32 -1.57
C ALA A 205 -4.53 -10.58 -1.06
N MET A 206 -4.42 -9.86 0.06
CA MET A 206 -5.53 -9.06 0.58
C MET A 206 -5.98 -8.00 -0.43
N ASN A 207 -5.06 -7.16 -0.94
CA ASN A 207 -5.43 -6.15 -1.93
C ASN A 207 -5.98 -6.78 -3.22
N SER A 208 -5.39 -7.89 -3.68
CA SER A 208 -5.89 -8.59 -4.87
C SER A 208 -7.30 -9.15 -4.67
N ILE A 209 -7.61 -9.70 -3.49
CA ILE A 209 -8.95 -10.20 -3.15
C ILE A 209 -9.93 -9.04 -3.06
N VAL A 210 -9.55 -7.93 -2.42
CA VAL A 210 -10.39 -6.73 -2.34
C VAL A 210 -10.71 -6.21 -3.74
N VAL A 211 -9.71 -6.02 -4.60
CA VAL A 211 -9.93 -5.60 -5.98
C VAL A 211 -10.82 -6.60 -6.72
N LEU A 212 -10.58 -7.90 -6.61
CA LEU A 212 -11.41 -8.92 -7.27
C LEU A 212 -12.88 -8.85 -6.80
N ILE A 213 -13.11 -8.68 -5.49
CA ILE A 213 -14.47 -8.55 -4.94
C ILE A 213 -15.14 -7.30 -5.51
N GLN A 214 -14.44 -6.16 -5.52
CA GLN A 214 -14.96 -4.89 -6.04
C GLN A 214 -15.25 -4.96 -7.55
N PHE A 215 -14.45 -5.69 -8.34
CA PHE A 215 -14.72 -5.90 -9.77
C PHE A 215 -15.86 -6.91 -10.05
N THR A 216 -16.10 -7.87 -9.14
CA THR A 216 -17.02 -9.00 -9.39
C THR A 216 -18.40 -8.81 -8.81
N TYR A 217 -18.49 -8.33 -7.57
CA TYR A 217 -19.76 -8.16 -6.84
C TYR A 217 -20.35 -6.78 -6.97
N GLN A 218 -19.62 -5.93 -7.69
CA GLN A 218 -19.87 -4.53 -7.75
C GLN A 218 -19.58 -4.02 -9.19
N PRO A 219 -20.24 -4.51 -10.27
CA PRO A 219 -19.70 -4.31 -11.63
C PRO A 219 -20.45 -3.39 -12.59
N ALA A 220 -21.75 -3.12 -12.47
CA ALA A 220 -22.48 -2.41 -13.55
C ALA A 220 -22.63 -0.95 -13.18
N GLU A 221 -21.71 -0.14 -13.67
CA GLU A 221 -21.58 1.24 -13.24
C GLU A 221 -21.57 1.27 -11.69
N LEU A 222 -20.64 0.57 -11.02
CA LEU A 222 -20.34 0.73 -9.57
C LEU A 222 -19.71 2.09 -9.21
N GLN A 223 -20.14 3.03 -9.99
CA GLN A 223 -19.29 3.67 -10.97
C GLN A 223 -20.16 4.34 -12.00
N GLU A 224 -21.49 4.27 -11.92
CA GLU A 224 -22.30 5.44 -12.25
C GLU A 224 -22.21 6.43 -11.06
N LEU A 225 -21.38 6.05 -10.06
CA LEU A 225 -21.62 6.33 -8.67
C LEU A 225 -20.53 5.74 -7.78
N LEU A 226 -19.27 5.82 -8.16
CA LEU A 226 -18.57 6.85 -7.41
C LEU A 226 -18.70 8.19 -8.17
N GLU A 227 -19.41 8.21 -9.32
CA GLU A 227 -19.52 9.31 -10.30
C GLU A 227 -20.36 10.49 -9.90
N GLN A 228 -21.01 10.43 -8.76
CA GLN A 228 -21.42 11.69 -8.20
C GLN A 228 -20.67 11.83 -6.91
N LEU A 229 -20.74 10.87 -5.98
CA LEU A 229 -20.01 10.80 -4.71
C LEU A 229 -18.84 11.77 -4.62
N GLU A 230 -19.24 12.97 -4.21
CA GLU A 230 -18.56 14.28 -4.33
C GLU A 230 -19.11 15.34 -5.31
N GLN A 231 -20.24 15.17 -6.00
CA GLN A 231 -21.12 16.27 -6.41
C GLN A 231 -21.50 17.12 -5.19
N LEU A 232 -21.27 16.55 -4.00
CA LEU A 232 -21.58 16.98 -2.65
C LEU A 232 -20.36 17.24 -1.76
N GLN A 233 -19.10 17.10 -2.22
CA GLN A 233 -18.06 17.98 -1.64
C GLN A 233 -18.24 19.40 -2.18
N ILE A 234 -18.92 19.59 -3.31
CA ILE A 234 -18.97 20.85 -4.05
C ILE A 234 -20.07 21.83 -3.59
N ILE A 235 -21.14 21.37 -2.94
CA ILE A 235 -22.02 22.30 -2.17
C ILE A 235 -21.28 22.80 -0.90
N ILE A 236 -20.09 22.28 -0.59
CA ILE A 236 -19.17 22.72 0.46
C ILE A 236 -17.80 22.99 -0.20
N PHE A 237 -17.69 23.95 -1.09
CA PHE A 237 -17.66 25.34 -0.64
C PHE A 237 -18.82 26.18 -1.16
N GLY A 238 -19.81 25.56 -1.80
CA GLY A 238 -21.06 26.17 -2.27
C GLY A 238 -22.11 26.44 -1.18
N GLY A 239 -21.68 27.04 -0.07
CA GLY A 239 -22.49 27.76 0.93
C GLY A 239 -21.81 29.08 1.27
#